data_AF-A0A3E5AWA5-F1
#
_entry.id   AF-A0A3E5AWA5-F1
#
_cell.length_a   1.000
_cell.length_b   1.000
_cell.length_c   1.000
_cell.angle_alpha   90.00
_cell.angle_beta   90.00
_cell.angle_gamma   90.00
#
_symmetry.space_group_name_H-M   'P 1'
#
loop_
_entity.id
_entity.type
_entity.pdbx_description
1 polymer ?
#
loop_
_entity_poly.entity_id
_entity_poly.type
_entity_poly.pdbx_seq_one_letter_code
_entity_poly.pdbx_strand_id
1 'polypeptide(L)'
;MIQNLLFSEQLEQVRDHLLSLARLLERAGVKARPEIARGWVDGQEVMDALHISQRTLQNLRDNGTLGYTVLGKKYFYRIQEIDDLLRNNYVMYKLSAWGKEDEHPATDDREGGDR
;
A
#
# COMPACT_ATOMS: atom_id res chain seq x y z
N MET A 1 -40.45 29.57 -14.00
CA MET A 1 -39.63 30.63 -13.38
C MET A 1 -38.96 30.16 -12.08
N ILE A 2 -39.63 29.38 -11.22
CA ILE A 2 -39.08 28.86 -9.94
C ILE A 2 -37.96 27.80 -10.12
N GLN A 3 -38.05 26.94 -11.14
CA GLN A 3 -37.08 25.85 -11.36
C GLN A 3 -35.65 26.35 -11.69
N ASN A 4 -35.49 27.52 -12.33
CA ASN A 4 -34.17 28.11 -12.58
C ASN A 4 -33.53 28.70 -11.32
N LEU A 5 -34.35 29.16 -10.36
CA LEU A 5 -33.89 29.77 -9.12
C LEU A 5 -33.36 28.71 -8.13
N LEU A 6 -34.05 27.57 -8.04
CA LEU A 6 -33.61 26.43 -7.23
C LEU A 6 -32.32 25.82 -7.79
N PHE A 7 -32.21 25.71 -9.12
CA PHE A 7 -30.99 25.22 -9.76
C PHE A 7 -29.81 26.16 -9.54
N SER A 8 -30.03 27.49 -9.57
CA SER A 8 -28.97 28.44 -9.23
C SER A 8 -28.51 28.35 -7.78
N GLU A 9 -29.43 28.15 -6.83
CA GLU A 9 -29.10 27.99 -5.41
C GLU A 9 -28.27 26.71 -5.17
N GLN A 10 -28.66 25.60 -5.81
CA GLN A 10 -27.88 24.36 -5.76
C GLN A 10 -26.48 24.51 -6.36
N LEU A 11 -26.34 25.25 -7.46
CA LEU A 11 -25.03 25.53 -8.06
C LEU A 11 -24.16 26.42 -7.18
N GLU A 12 -24.73 27.44 -6.53
CA GLU A 12 -24.00 28.26 -5.57
C GLU A 12 -23.54 27.44 -4.36
N GLN A 13 -24.39 26.54 -3.87
CA GLN A 13 -24.05 25.66 -2.75
C GLN A 13 -22.89 24.70 -3.11
N VAL A 14 -22.88 24.15 -4.32
CA VAL A 14 -21.74 23.35 -4.83
C VAL A 14 -20.47 24.20 -4.96
N ARG A 15 -20.59 25.43 -5.48
CA ARG A 15 -19.44 26.36 -5.59
C ARG A 15 -18.83 26.64 -4.22
N ASP A 16 -19.66 26.90 -3.22
CA ASP A 16 -19.21 27.25 -1.88
C ASP A 16 -18.61 26.03 -1.15
N HIS A 17 -19.14 24.83 -1.37
CA HIS A 17 -18.51 23.59 -0.92
C HIS A 17 -17.15 23.34 -1.59
N LEU A 18 -17.02 23.57 -2.89
CA LEU A 18 -15.74 23.45 -3.58
C LEU A 18 -14.72 24.46 -3.04
N LEU A 19 -15.14 25.70 -2.78
CA LEU A 19 -14.28 26.73 -2.20
C LEU A 19 -13.83 26.36 -0.77
N SER A 20 -14.72 25.80 0.04
CA SER A 20 -14.37 25.39 1.41
C SER A 20 -13.40 24.22 1.41
N LEU A 21 -13.58 23.24 0.51
CA LEU A 21 -12.62 22.15 0.30
C LEU A 21 -11.25 22.66 -0.16
N ALA A 22 -11.21 23.59 -1.11
CA ALA A 22 -9.96 24.18 -1.58
C ALA A 22 -9.19 24.86 -0.42
N ARG A 23 -9.89 25.65 0.40
CA ARG A 23 -9.30 26.30 1.59
C ARG A 23 -8.81 25.29 2.63
N LEU A 24 -9.53 24.19 2.83
CA LEU A 24 -9.10 23.12 3.74
C LEU A 24 -7.82 22.44 3.24
N LEU A 25 -7.71 22.18 1.94
CA LEU A 25 -6.51 21.60 1.33
C LEU A 25 -5.31 22.55 1.43
N GLU A 26 -5.51 23.84 1.19
CA GLU A 26 -4.47 24.87 1.37
C GLU A 26 -3.99 24.93 2.83
N ARG A 27 -4.93 24.93 3.79
CA ARG A 27 -4.61 24.93 5.22
C ARG A 27 -3.90 23.65 5.66
N ALA A 28 -4.25 22.51 5.08
CA ALA A 28 -3.58 21.24 5.31
C ALA A 28 -2.20 21.16 4.64
N GLY A 29 -1.80 22.17 3.85
CA GLY A 29 -0.52 22.21 3.17
C GLY A 29 -0.42 21.22 2.02
N VAL A 30 -1.55 20.77 1.47
CA VAL A 30 -1.61 19.85 0.33
C VAL A 30 -1.16 20.62 -0.92
N LYS A 31 0.14 20.56 -1.22
CA LYS A 31 0.70 21.13 -2.45
C LYS A 31 0.47 20.18 -3.61
N ALA A 32 -0.03 20.71 -4.73
CA ALA A 32 -0.05 19.97 -5.98
C ALA A 32 1.38 19.53 -6.33
N ARG A 33 1.61 18.21 -6.41
CA ARG A 33 2.90 17.66 -6.84
C ARG A 33 3.05 17.99 -8.34
N PRO A 34 4.21 18.49 -8.79
CA PRO A 34 4.42 18.72 -10.22
C PRO A 34 4.28 17.40 -10.99
N GLU A 35 3.85 17.46 -12.26
CA GLU A 35 3.64 16.28 -13.11
C GLU A 35 4.86 15.34 -13.14
N ILE A 36 6.07 15.91 -13.16
CA ILE A 36 7.33 15.16 -13.15
C ILE A 36 7.51 14.34 -11.86
N ALA A 37 6.94 14.81 -10.75
CA ALA A 37 6.96 14.09 -9.47
C ALA A 37 5.82 13.07 -9.35
N ARG A 38 4.90 12.98 -10.32
CA ARG A 38 3.91 11.90 -10.33
C ARG A 38 4.63 10.58 -10.52
N GLY A 39 4.41 9.64 -9.61
CA GLY A 39 5.06 8.33 -9.63
C GLY A 39 6.44 8.27 -8.96
N TRP A 40 6.92 9.39 -8.38
CA TRP A 40 8.14 9.42 -7.58
C TRP A 40 7.81 9.60 -6.12
N VAL A 41 8.46 8.81 -5.28
CA VAL A 41 8.32 8.85 -3.82
C VAL A 41 9.68 9.07 -3.16
N ASP A 42 9.69 9.74 -2.02
CA ASP A 42 10.91 9.93 -1.24
C ASP A 42 11.19 8.73 -0.31
N GLY A 43 12.32 8.77 0.39
CA GLY A 43 12.70 7.67 1.28
C GLY A 43 11.77 7.47 2.48
N GLN A 44 11.10 8.52 2.97
CA GLN A 44 10.15 8.37 4.07
C GLN A 44 8.90 7.64 3.57
N GLU A 45 8.35 8.08 2.44
CA GLU A 45 7.21 7.42 1.80
C GLU A 45 7.48 5.93 1.53
N VAL A 46 8.70 5.57 1.11
CA VAL A 46 9.08 4.15 0.91
C VAL A 46 9.21 3.37 2.21
N MET A 47 9.83 3.96 3.25
CA MET A 47 9.96 3.31 4.56
C MET A 47 8.61 3.04 5.18
N ASP A 48 7.68 3.99 5.08
CA ASP A 48 6.32 3.87 5.58
C ASP A 48 5.53 2.82 4.79
N ALA A 49 5.63 2.84 3.45
CA ALA A 49 4.90 1.91 2.59
C ALA A 49 5.36 0.45 2.75
N LEU A 50 6.67 0.22 2.92
CA LEU A 50 7.24 -1.12 3.04
C LEU A 50 7.45 -1.57 4.50
N HIS A 51 7.17 -0.69 5.46
CA HIS A 51 7.47 -0.89 6.90
C HIS A 51 8.92 -1.31 7.17
N ILE A 52 9.87 -0.64 6.52
CA ILE A 52 11.30 -0.92 6.65
C ILE A 52 12.06 0.21 7.34
N SER A 53 13.16 -0.16 8.01
CA SER A 53 14.05 0.84 8.61
C SER A 53 14.89 1.59 7.56
N GLN A 54 15.40 2.76 7.94
CA GLN A 54 16.35 3.51 7.10
C GLN A 54 17.59 2.69 6.71
N ARG A 55 18.09 1.85 7.63
CA ARG A 55 19.23 0.96 7.35
C ARG A 55 18.87 -0.11 6.32
N THR A 56 17.65 -0.64 6.38
CA THR A 56 17.16 -1.58 5.37
C THR A 56 17.02 -0.90 4.02
N LEU A 57 16.45 0.31 3.96
CA LEU A 57 16.34 1.07 2.72
C LEU A 57 17.70 1.42 2.12
N GLN A 58 18.70 1.75 2.96
CA GLN A 58 20.08 1.92 2.54
C GLN A 58 20.62 0.64 1.91
N ASN A 59 20.50 -0.51 2.59
CA ASN A 59 20.95 -1.80 2.07
C ASN A 59 20.31 -2.13 0.72
N LEU A 60 19.00 -1.89 0.55
CA LEU A 60 18.28 -2.13 -0.70
C LEU A 60 18.76 -1.26 -1.87
N ARG A 61 19.28 -0.05 -1.58
CA ARG A 61 19.93 0.76 -2.62
C ARG A 61 21.35 0.28 -2.91
N ASP A 62 22.12 0.03 -1.85
CA ASP A 62 23.54 -0.26 -1.93
C ASP A 62 23.79 -1.61 -2.61
N ASN A 63 22.91 -2.58 -2.39
CA ASN A 63 22.92 -3.87 -3.07
C ASN A 63 22.27 -3.85 -4.47
N GLY A 64 21.77 -2.70 -4.93
CA GLY A 64 21.13 -2.53 -6.23
C GLY A 64 19.75 -3.18 -6.38
N THR A 65 19.12 -3.61 -5.28
CA THR A 65 17.78 -4.24 -5.33
C THR A 65 16.71 -3.20 -5.69
N LEU A 66 16.86 -1.97 -5.20
CA LEU A 66 15.87 -0.90 -5.35
C LEU A 66 16.51 0.29 -6.06
N GLY A 67 16.04 0.55 -7.29
CA GLY A 67 16.48 1.65 -8.14
C GLY A 67 16.16 3.01 -7.52
N TYR A 68 17.09 3.97 -7.64
CA TYR A 68 16.91 5.31 -7.08
C TYR A 68 17.50 6.39 -7.99
N THR A 69 17.04 7.61 -7.79
CA THR A 69 17.63 8.82 -8.38
C THR A 69 17.88 9.85 -7.30
N VAL A 70 18.97 10.60 -7.44
CA VAL A 70 19.31 11.68 -6.51
C VAL A 70 18.94 13.02 -7.13
N LEU A 71 18.12 13.79 -6.43
CA LEU A 71 17.80 15.17 -6.80
C LEU A 71 18.22 16.08 -5.65
N GLY A 72 19.29 16.85 -5.89
CA GLY A 72 19.94 17.66 -4.86
C GLY A 72 20.57 16.79 -3.77
N LYS A 73 19.97 16.76 -2.58
CA LYS A 73 20.43 15.97 -1.40
C LYS A 73 19.44 14.89 -0.96
N LYS A 74 18.39 14.62 -1.76
CA LYS A 74 17.34 13.65 -1.43
C LYS A 74 17.31 12.51 -2.45
N TYR A 75 17.01 11.33 -1.95
CA TYR A 75 16.79 10.13 -2.74
C TYR A 75 15.31 10.01 -3.11
N PHE A 76 15.06 9.71 -4.38
CA PHE A 76 13.73 9.47 -4.92
C PHE A 76 13.69 8.10 -5.60
N TYR A 77 12.52 7.48 -5.55
CA TYR A 77 12.27 6.12 -6.02
C TYR A 77 11.03 6.12 -6.91
N ARG A 78 11.03 5.29 -7.95
CA ARG A 78 9.85 5.13 -8.81
C ARG A 78 8.90 4.12 -8.21
N ILE A 79 7.63 4.49 -8.08
CA ILE A 79 6.59 3.59 -7.56
C ILE A 79 6.51 2.30 -8.41
N GLN A 80 6.65 2.41 -9.74
CA GLN A 80 6.62 1.26 -10.64
C GLN A 80 7.71 0.23 -10.32
N GLU A 81 8.95 0.66 -10.07
CA GLU A 81 10.04 -0.26 -9.75
C GLU A 81 9.85 -0.94 -8.40
N ILE A 82 9.24 -0.25 -7.44
CA ILE A 82 8.89 -0.84 -6.14
C ILE A 82 7.80 -1.91 -6.32
N ASP A 83 6.76 -1.61 -7.12
CA ASP A 83 5.68 -2.57 -7.41
C ASP A 83 6.23 -3.81 -8.15
N ASP A 84 7.07 -3.61 -9.15
CA ASP A 84 7.73 -4.68 -9.90
C ASP A 84 8.59 -5.55 -8.98
N LEU A 85 9.36 -4.93 -8.07
CA LEU A 85 10.16 -5.64 -7.07
C LEU A 85 9.27 -6.50 -6.16
N LEU A 86 8.16 -5.95 -5.67
CA LEU A 86 7.25 -6.69 -4.79
C LEU A 86 6.62 -7.88 -5.52
N ARG A 87 6.19 -7.68 -6.77
CA ARG A 87 5.63 -8.75 -7.60
C ARG A 87 6.65 -9.86 -7.87
N ASN A 88 7.88 -9.49 -8.23
CA ASN A 88 8.93 -10.45 -8.56
C ASN A 88 9.39 -11.27 -7.34
N ASN A 89 9.28 -10.71 -6.13
CA ASN A 89 9.67 -11.37 -4.88
C ASN A 89 8.47 -11.93 -4.09
N TYR A 90 7.26 -11.87 -4.64
CA TYR A 90 6.08 -12.37 -3.97
C TYR A 90 6.08 -13.90 -3.89
N VAL A 91 6.28 -14.43 -2.68
CA VAL A 91 6.20 -15.86 -2.38
C VAL A 91 4.89 -16.18 -1.67
N MET A 92 4.06 -17.01 -2.31
CA MET A 92 2.81 -17.48 -1.73
C MET A 92 3.09 -18.64 -0.76
N TYR A 93 3.29 -18.36 0.53
CA TYR A 93 3.25 -19.39 1.57
C TYR A 93 1.79 -19.79 1.82
N LYS A 94 1.22 -20.60 0.93
CA LYS A 94 -0.10 -21.19 1.21
C LYS A 94 -0.01 -22.02 2.50
N LEU A 95 -0.76 -21.59 3.50
CA LEU A 95 -1.80 -22.30 4.27
C LEU A 95 -2.14 -23.77 3.87
N SER A 96 -1.23 -24.59 3.37
CA SER A 96 -1.45 -26.02 3.08
C SER A 96 -1.28 -26.91 4.31
N ALA A 97 -1.02 -26.33 5.49
CA ALA A 97 -0.78 -27.06 6.74
C ALA A 97 -2.02 -27.20 7.64
N TRP A 98 -3.18 -26.67 7.24
CA TRP A 98 -4.43 -26.81 8.00
C TRP A 98 -5.44 -27.61 7.19
N GLY A 99 -5.29 -28.93 7.21
CA GLY A 99 -6.16 -29.86 6.50
C GLY A 99 -5.67 -31.31 6.45
N LYS A 100 -4.87 -31.76 7.43
CA LYS A 100 -4.77 -33.19 7.71
C LYS A 100 -5.70 -33.46 8.88
N GLU A 101 -6.91 -33.88 8.54
CA GLU A 101 -7.87 -34.44 9.49
C GLU A 101 -7.18 -35.50 10.34
N ASP A 102 -7.45 -35.42 11.63
CA ASP A 102 -7.04 -36.37 12.65
C ASP A 102 -7.59 -37.76 12.29
N GLU A 103 -6.82 -38.58 11.59
CA GLU A 103 -6.98 -40.03 11.66
C GLU A 103 -6.54 -40.46 13.05
N HIS A 104 -7.47 -40.36 14.00
CA HIS A 104 -7.45 -41.15 15.22
C HIS A 104 -7.36 -42.62 14.79
N PRO A 105 -6.28 -43.36 15.11
CA PRO A 105 -6.29 -44.79 14.88
C PRO A 105 -7.40 -45.38 15.74
N ALA A 106 -8.37 -46.01 15.07
CA ALA A 106 -9.38 -46.81 15.72
C ALA A 106 -8.69 -47.79 16.67
N THR A 107 -9.01 -47.68 17.95
CA THR A 107 -8.73 -48.72 18.93
C THR A 107 -9.51 -49.96 18.50
N ASP A 108 -8.83 -50.90 17.85
CA ASP A 108 -9.38 -52.23 17.61
C ASP A 108 -9.10 -53.08 18.85
N ASP A 109 -10.03 -52.99 19.79
CA ASP A 109 -10.20 -53.94 20.87
C ASP A 109 -10.77 -55.25 20.29
N ARG A 110 -9.89 -56.24 20.02
CA ARG A 110 -10.21 -57.67 19.94
C ARG A 110 -8.90 -58.48 19.81
N GLU A 111 -8.40 -59.20 20.81
CA GLU A 111 -8.91 -60.43 21.44
C GLU A 111 -7.91 -61.57 21.19
N GLY A 112 -7.28 -62.06 22.26
CA GLY A 112 -6.88 -63.47 22.43
C GLY A 112 -5.58 -63.96 21.77
N GLY A 113 -4.66 -64.50 22.59
CA GLY A 113 -3.54 -65.28 22.08
C GLY A 113 -2.53 -65.71 23.14
N ASP A 114 -2.97 -66.59 24.02
CA ASP A 114 -2.19 -67.39 24.98
C ASP A 114 -0.90 -68.02 24.37
N ARG A 115 0.25 -67.77 25.00
CA ARG A 115 1.34 -68.73 25.33
C ARG A 115 2.60 -68.03 25.86
#